data_AF-A0A1L8E4U6-F1
#
_entry.id   AF-A0A1L8E4U6-F1
#
_cell.length_a   1.000
_cell.length_b   1.000
_cell.length_c   1.000
_cell.angle_alpha   90.00
_cell.angle_beta   90.00
_cell.angle_gamma   90.00
#
_symmetry.space_group_name_H-M   'P 1'
#
loop_
_entity.id
_entity.type
_entity.pdbx_description
1 polymer ?
#
loop_
_entity_poly.entity_id
_entity_poly.type
_entity_poly.pdbx_seq_one_letter_code
_entity_poly.pdbx_strand_id
1 'polypeptide(L)'
;MPLTFVKLSDGELKKKAEYFATSDFSRVHHTPRPDLPISKTWSPIPYFVPSRHEESIEEIDNFQVRPDDVWILGFPKTGTTWTQEMVWQICNNLNFEKGKSIELYERSPFFEQGTIFSFQSNSQAMGIIDTLTTRRIIKSHMPAPLLPKRIWTVKPKIIYITRNIKDVAVSFFHFYQNIFGYKGSFDDFIDAFLGDAVIFTPLESHINDYWNMRNESNILFSTYEEMKKDLQGVIEKTAKFLEKSYTKEQLKTLEDHLSFSKMADNASVNFTEHLDRFGTIINCETTKDFKFMRKGKIGSFREEMTPEQIKRFDEQIKKRHEESKADPELLNIFMGTTY
;
A
#
# COMPACT_ATOMS: atom_id res chain seq x y z
N MET A 1 7.87 -19.34 -16.70
CA MET A 1 7.01 -18.53 -15.82
C MET A 1 7.49 -17.10 -15.89
N PRO A 2 6.60 -16.10 -15.92
CA PRO A 2 7.00 -14.71 -16.03
C PRO A 2 7.64 -14.17 -14.75
N LEU A 3 7.54 -14.92 -13.64
CA LEU A 3 8.14 -14.61 -12.35
C LEU A 3 9.14 -15.71 -11.96
N THR A 4 10.23 -15.31 -11.30
CA THR A 4 11.24 -16.21 -10.73
C THR A 4 11.53 -15.77 -9.30
N PHE A 5 11.38 -16.70 -8.35
CA PHE A 5 11.63 -16.47 -6.93
C PHE A 5 13.03 -16.94 -6.58
N VAL A 6 13.82 -16.06 -5.96
CA VAL A 6 15.15 -16.37 -5.44
C VAL A 6 15.11 -16.20 -3.94
N LYS A 7 15.10 -17.33 -3.21
CA LYS A 7 15.15 -17.31 -1.74
C LYS A 7 16.43 -16.63 -1.27
N LEU A 8 16.32 -15.79 -0.25
CA LEU A 8 17.49 -15.18 0.36
C LEU A 8 18.27 -16.23 1.15
N SER A 9 19.60 -16.13 1.10
CA SER A 9 20.47 -16.94 1.97
C SER A 9 20.40 -16.47 3.42
N ASP A 10 20.70 -17.34 4.38
CA ASP A 10 20.72 -17.01 5.82
C ASP A 10 21.59 -15.78 6.12
N GLY A 11 22.73 -15.64 5.45
CA GLY A 11 23.62 -14.49 5.63
C GLY A 11 23.02 -13.17 5.12
N GLU A 12 22.20 -13.21 4.07
CA GLU A 12 21.48 -12.04 3.57
C GLU A 12 20.24 -11.74 4.40
N LEU A 13 19.47 -12.75 4.79
CA LEU A 13 18.36 -12.62 5.74
C LEU A 13 18.86 -12.00 7.04
N LYS A 14 19.97 -12.49 7.58
CA LYS A 14 20.60 -11.95 8.80
C LYS A 14 20.98 -10.48 8.67
N LYS A 15 21.58 -10.09 7.55
CA LYS A 15 22.01 -8.70 7.30
C LYS A 15 20.85 -7.75 7.00
N LYS A 16 19.71 -8.27 6.54
CA LYS A 16 18.66 -7.47 5.90
C LYS A 16 17.29 -7.60 6.58
N ALA A 17 17.08 -8.62 7.41
CA ALA A 17 15.74 -9.13 7.74
C ALA A 17 15.63 -10.03 9.01
N GLU A 18 16.67 -10.27 9.82
CA GLU A 18 16.63 -11.23 10.97
C GLU A 18 15.62 -10.85 12.08
N TYR A 19 15.01 -9.68 11.97
CA TYR A 19 14.12 -9.09 12.95
C TYR A 19 12.63 -9.45 12.76
N PHE A 20 12.28 -10.28 11.77
CA PHE A 20 10.89 -10.61 11.44
C PHE A 20 10.45 -11.96 12.05
N ALA A 21 9.20 -12.06 12.49
CA ALA A 21 8.59 -13.33 12.90
C ALA A 21 8.40 -14.34 11.73
N THR A 22 8.54 -13.87 10.48
CA THR A 22 8.61 -14.68 9.26
C THR A 22 10.08 -14.85 8.86
N SER A 23 10.61 -16.08 8.88
CA SER A 23 12.04 -16.33 8.63
C SER A 23 12.39 -16.60 7.16
N ASP A 24 11.43 -16.64 6.23
CA ASP A 24 11.67 -17.00 4.82
C ASP A 24 11.18 -15.88 3.87
N PHE A 25 12.12 -15.27 3.14
CA PHE A 25 11.87 -14.22 2.15
C PHE A 25 12.54 -14.53 0.81
N SER A 26 11.95 -14.00 -0.25
CA SER A 26 12.41 -14.15 -1.62
C SER A 26 12.52 -12.81 -2.33
N ARG A 27 13.44 -12.75 -3.29
CA ARG A 27 13.46 -11.75 -4.37
C ARG A 27 12.65 -12.29 -5.53
N VAL A 28 11.61 -11.56 -5.94
CA VAL A 28 10.80 -11.91 -7.11
C VAL A 28 11.28 -11.10 -8.30
N HIS A 29 11.88 -11.78 -9.25
CA HIS A 29 12.23 -11.24 -10.55
C HIS A 29 11.05 -11.43 -11.49
N HIS A 30 10.73 -10.42 -12.28
CA HIS A 30 9.82 -10.58 -13.39
C HIS A 30 10.56 -10.43 -14.72
N THR A 31 9.99 -11.07 -15.74
CA THR A 31 10.38 -10.87 -17.13
C THR A 31 9.22 -10.23 -17.88
N PRO A 32 9.49 -9.38 -18.88
CA PRO A 32 8.44 -8.86 -19.75
C PRO A 32 7.57 -9.99 -20.27
N ARG A 33 6.27 -9.87 -20.05
CA ARG A 33 5.23 -10.80 -20.43
C ARG A 33 4.81 -10.48 -21.87
N PRO A 34 5.07 -11.34 -22.88
CA PRO A 34 4.76 -11.02 -24.28
C PRO A 34 3.27 -10.75 -24.53
N ASP A 35 2.40 -11.39 -23.75
CA ASP A 35 0.94 -11.26 -23.75
C ASP A 35 0.41 -10.01 -23.04
N LEU A 36 1.26 -9.31 -22.28
CA LEU A 36 0.92 -8.07 -21.58
C LEU A 36 1.89 -6.96 -21.99
N PRO A 37 1.62 -6.19 -23.05
CA PRO A 37 2.53 -5.15 -23.54
C PRO A 37 2.98 -4.16 -22.47
N ILE A 38 2.11 -3.86 -21.51
CA ILE A 38 2.39 -2.96 -20.38
C ILE A 38 3.55 -3.45 -19.50
N SER A 39 3.80 -4.77 -19.47
CA SER A 39 4.90 -5.35 -18.68
C SER A 39 6.29 -4.90 -19.13
N LYS A 40 6.42 -4.39 -20.35
CA LYS A 40 7.68 -3.84 -20.87
C LYS A 40 8.05 -2.52 -20.19
N THR A 41 7.10 -1.84 -19.55
CA THR A 41 7.35 -0.57 -18.85
C THR A 41 7.65 -0.76 -17.37
N TRP A 42 7.55 -2.00 -16.86
CA TRP A 42 7.79 -2.29 -15.45
C TRP A 42 9.28 -2.38 -15.14
N SER A 43 9.64 -1.91 -13.94
CA SER A 43 11.00 -1.94 -13.43
C SER A 43 11.54 -3.37 -13.38
N PRO A 44 12.70 -3.69 -13.98
CA PRO A 44 13.27 -5.04 -13.94
C PRO A 44 13.86 -5.39 -12.56
N ILE A 45 13.83 -4.48 -11.59
CA ILE A 45 14.41 -4.66 -10.27
C ILE A 45 13.53 -5.63 -9.46
N PRO A 46 14.12 -6.65 -8.80
CA PRO A 46 13.33 -7.64 -8.08
C PRO A 46 12.72 -7.10 -6.79
N TYR A 47 11.48 -7.50 -6.51
CA TYR A 47 10.75 -7.11 -5.29
C TYR A 47 11.02 -8.07 -4.14
N PHE A 48 11.06 -7.54 -2.92
CA PHE A 48 11.22 -8.31 -1.69
C PHE A 48 9.86 -8.74 -1.12
N VAL A 49 9.63 -10.05 -0.99
CA VAL A 49 8.36 -10.61 -0.48
C VAL A 49 8.61 -11.79 0.46
N PRO A 50 7.66 -12.14 1.35
CA PRO A 50 7.70 -13.42 2.06
C PRO A 50 7.71 -14.59 1.05
N SER A 51 8.53 -15.62 1.28
CA SER A 51 8.70 -16.72 0.30
C SER A 51 7.40 -17.49 0.00
N ARG A 52 6.47 -17.54 0.97
CA ARG A 52 5.12 -18.11 0.79
C ARG A 52 4.31 -17.45 -0.33
N HIS A 53 4.71 -16.26 -0.79
CA HIS A 53 4.09 -15.61 -1.95
C HIS A 53 4.20 -16.48 -3.22
N GLU A 54 5.27 -17.28 -3.34
CA GLU A 54 5.45 -18.24 -4.45
C GLU A 54 4.32 -19.29 -4.49
N GLU A 55 3.87 -19.76 -3.32
CA GLU A 55 2.80 -20.75 -3.19
C GLU A 55 1.44 -20.24 -3.68
N SER A 56 1.26 -18.91 -3.69
CA SER A 56 0.00 -18.26 -4.07
C SER A 56 0.02 -17.72 -5.51
N ILE A 57 1.11 -17.91 -6.27
CA ILE A 57 1.23 -17.19 -7.53
C ILE A 57 0.26 -17.66 -8.60
N GLU A 58 -0.02 -18.96 -8.66
CA GLU A 58 -0.96 -19.53 -9.63
C GLU A 58 -2.38 -19.02 -9.39
N GLU A 59 -2.83 -18.98 -8.14
CA GLU A 59 -4.16 -18.48 -7.79
C GLU A 59 -4.28 -16.96 -7.98
N ILE A 60 -3.21 -16.19 -7.68
CA ILE A 60 -3.16 -14.75 -7.94
C ILE A 60 -3.22 -14.47 -9.45
N ASP A 61 -2.39 -15.14 -10.25
CA ASP A 61 -2.37 -14.94 -11.71
C ASP A 61 -3.73 -15.27 -12.35
N ASN A 62 -4.46 -16.24 -11.80
CA ASN A 62 -5.75 -16.72 -12.30
C ASN A 62 -6.98 -16.05 -11.66
N PHE A 63 -6.78 -15.11 -10.72
CA PHE A 63 -7.87 -14.43 -10.05
C PHE A 63 -8.83 -13.75 -11.03
N GLN A 64 -10.13 -13.91 -10.78
CA GLN A 64 -11.19 -13.43 -11.68
C GLN A 64 -11.48 -11.94 -11.42
N VAL A 65 -10.75 -11.07 -12.10
CA VAL A 65 -11.00 -9.62 -12.09
C VAL A 65 -12.31 -9.29 -12.83
N ARG A 66 -13.16 -8.45 -12.22
CA ARG A 66 -14.42 -7.97 -12.80
C ARG A 66 -14.24 -6.54 -13.34
N PRO A 67 -14.95 -6.16 -14.42
CA PRO A 67 -14.86 -4.81 -14.97
C PRO A 67 -15.27 -3.69 -14.01
N ASP A 68 -16.17 -3.98 -13.08
CA ASP A 68 -16.68 -3.01 -12.11
C ASP A 68 -15.84 -2.93 -10.82
N ASP A 69 -14.82 -3.77 -10.65
CA ASP A 69 -13.91 -3.71 -9.50
C ASP A 69 -13.29 -2.31 -9.34
N VAL A 70 -13.00 -1.96 -8.09
CA VAL A 70 -12.15 -0.82 -7.72
C VAL A 70 -10.98 -1.32 -6.91
N TRP A 71 -9.77 -1.17 -7.42
CA TRP A 71 -8.54 -1.55 -6.74
C TRP A 71 -7.90 -0.32 -6.09
N ILE A 72 -7.64 -0.40 -4.80
CA ILE A 72 -6.93 0.62 -4.03
C ILE A 72 -5.53 0.09 -3.79
N LEU A 73 -4.58 0.70 -4.49
CA LEU A 73 -3.20 0.28 -4.56
C LEU A 73 -2.30 1.34 -3.95
N GLY A 74 -1.21 0.91 -3.35
CA GLY A 74 -0.19 1.81 -2.83
C GLY A 74 0.81 1.02 -2.03
N PHE A 75 2.06 1.49 -2.01
CA PHE A 75 3.03 0.92 -1.08
C PHE A 75 2.50 1.04 0.37
N PRO A 76 2.81 0.11 1.29
CA PRO A 76 2.32 0.22 2.66
C PRO A 76 2.60 1.60 3.28
N LYS A 77 1.61 2.12 4.02
CA LYS A 77 1.69 3.38 4.78
C LYS A 77 1.70 4.67 3.95
N THR A 78 1.24 4.61 2.70
CA THR A 78 1.04 5.80 1.85
C THR A 78 -0.33 6.46 1.99
N GLY A 79 -1.26 5.92 2.78
CA GLY A 79 -2.60 6.50 2.98
C GLY A 79 -3.77 5.60 2.58
N THR A 80 -3.52 4.32 2.30
CA THR A 80 -4.54 3.37 1.82
C THR A 80 -5.81 3.32 2.66
N THR A 81 -5.74 3.34 4.01
CA THR A 81 -6.92 3.35 4.88
C THR A 81 -7.82 4.56 4.63
N TRP A 82 -7.21 5.74 4.40
CA TRP A 82 -7.94 6.97 4.11
C TRP A 82 -8.65 6.87 2.75
N THR A 83 -7.94 6.35 1.75
CA THR A 83 -8.47 6.09 0.42
C THR A 83 -9.58 5.03 0.44
N GLN A 84 -9.42 3.95 1.20
CA GLN A 84 -10.43 2.89 1.36
C GLN A 84 -11.74 3.46 1.90
N GLU A 85 -11.69 4.27 2.95
CA GLU A 85 -12.89 4.89 3.51
C GLU A 85 -13.55 5.82 2.49
N MET A 86 -12.77 6.70 1.86
CA MET A 86 -13.27 7.64 0.85
C MET A 86 -13.97 6.91 -0.31
N VAL A 87 -13.30 5.92 -0.90
CA VAL A 87 -13.80 5.16 -2.04
C VAL A 87 -15.04 4.36 -1.66
N TRP A 88 -15.05 3.75 -0.47
CA TRP A 88 -16.21 2.98 -0.02
C TRP A 88 -17.43 3.86 0.15
N GLN A 89 -17.30 5.03 0.80
CA GLN A 89 -18.41 5.96 0.95
C GLN A 89 -18.92 6.45 -0.40
N ILE A 90 -18.04 6.81 -1.32
CA ILE A 90 -18.40 7.21 -2.69
C ILE A 90 -19.12 6.07 -3.44
N CYS A 91 -18.64 4.83 -3.36
CA CYS A 91 -19.30 3.73 -4.05
C CYS A 91 -20.68 3.38 -3.45
N ASN A 92 -20.86 3.61 -2.15
CA ASN A 92 -22.06 3.25 -1.37
C ASN A 92 -22.97 4.45 -1.05
N ASN A 93 -22.93 5.50 -1.89
CA ASN A 93 -23.84 6.64 -1.83
C ASN A 93 -23.80 7.40 -0.48
N LEU A 94 -22.60 7.53 0.10
CA LEU A 94 -22.34 8.21 1.37
C LEU A 94 -23.15 7.64 2.54
N ASN A 95 -23.34 6.31 2.55
CA ASN A 95 -24.01 5.62 3.63
C ASN A 95 -23.07 5.42 4.84
N PHE A 96 -22.85 6.50 5.59
CA PHE A 96 -21.96 6.54 6.73
C PHE A 96 -22.33 5.54 7.83
N GLU A 97 -23.64 5.32 8.06
CA GLU A 97 -24.13 4.37 9.06
C GLU A 97 -23.78 2.92 8.69
N LYS A 98 -23.97 2.54 7.43
CA LYS A 98 -23.52 1.23 6.94
C LYS A 98 -21.99 1.11 6.98
N GLY A 99 -21.27 2.20 6.71
CA GLY A 99 -19.81 2.26 6.81
C GLY A 99 -19.30 2.00 8.23
N LYS A 100 -20.00 2.50 9.25
CA LYS A 100 -19.70 2.26 10.67
C LYS A 100 -20.08 0.84 11.11
N SER A 101 -21.10 0.24 10.51
CA SER A 101 -21.60 -1.08 10.92
C SER A 101 -20.82 -2.26 10.31
N ILE A 102 -19.88 -2.01 9.41
CA ILE A 102 -19.08 -3.04 8.73
C ILE A 102 -17.62 -2.63 8.81
N GLU A 103 -16.78 -3.55 9.27
CA GLU A 103 -15.35 -3.30 9.41
C GLU A 103 -14.66 -3.02 8.06
N LEU A 104 -13.63 -2.18 8.07
CA LEU A 104 -12.96 -1.75 6.84
C LEU A 104 -12.38 -2.91 6.04
N TYR A 105 -11.92 -4.00 6.67
CA TYR A 105 -11.38 -5.16 5.96
C TYR A 105 -12.46 -6.00 5.26
N GLU A 106 -13.72 -5.92 5.68
CA GLU A 106 -14.85 -6.56 4.97
C GLU A 106 -15.35 -5.65 3.86
N ARG A 107 -15.35 -4.34 4.11
CA ARG A 107 -15.70 -3.30 3.14
C ARG A 107 -14.69 -3.20 2.00
N SER A 108 -13.41 -3.41 2.29
CA SER A 108 -12.34 -3.48 1.33
C SER A 108 -11.31 -4.55 1.68
N PRO A 109 -11.56 -5.81 1.25
CA PRO A 109 -10.69 -6.93 1.58
C PRO A 109 -9.27 -6.78 1.05
N PHE A 110 -8.31 -7.29 1.83
CA PHE A 110 -6.90 -7.22 1.53
C PHE A 110 -6.47 -8.44 0.70
N PHE A 111 -6.23 -8.20 -0.59
CA PHE A 111 -6.10 -9.24 -1.61
C PHE A 111 -5.02 -10.28 -1.33
N GLU A 112 -3.82 -9.83 -0.94
CA GLU A 112 -2.66 -10.69 -0.72
C GLU A 112 -2.38 -11.00 0.76
N GLN A 113 -3.38 -10.82 1.63
CA GLN A 113 -3.23 -10.92 3.09
C GLN A 113 -2.60 -12.25 3.52
N GLY A 114 -3.03 -13.36 2.91
CA GLY A 114 -2.49 -14.69 3.22
C GLY A 114 -1.08 -14.94 2.68
N THR A 115 -0.56 -14.09 1.81
CA THR A 115 0.86 -14.12 1.39
C THR A 115 1.78 -13.41 2.39
N ILE A 116 1.22 -12.54 3.24
CA ILE A 116 1.97 -11.73 4.21
C ILE A 116 1.89 -12.36 5.60
N PHE A 117 0.70 -12.80 6.01
CA PHE A 117 0.45 -13.33 7.34
C PHE A 117 0.29 -14.84 7.31
N SER A 118 1.10 -15.56 8.08
CA SER A 118 1.14 -17.03 8.06
C SER A 118 -0.11 -17.71 8.62
N PHE A 119 -0.89 -17.00 9.45
CA PHE A 119 -2.10 -17.53 10.08
C PHE A 119 -3.34 -17.55 9.15
N GLN A 120 -3.20 -17.12 7.88
CA GLN A 120 -4.25 -17.18 6.87
C GLN A 120 -3.73 -17.74 5.54
N SER A 121 -4.55 -18.51 4.84
CA SER A 121 -4.28 -18.88 3.45
C SER A 121 -4.71 -17.75 2.52
N ASN A 122 -3.96 -17.56 1.44
CA ASN A 122 -4.30 -16.51 0.48
C ASN A 122 -5.55 -16.86 -0.34
N SER A 123 -5.80 -18.15 -0.59
CA SER A 123 -7.06 -18.65 -1.16
C SER A 123 -8.28 -18.24 -0.33
N GLN A 124 -8.18 -18.23 1.01
CA GLN A 124 -9.27 -17.78 1.86
C GLN A 124 -9.51 -16.27 1.72
N ALA A 125 -8.44 -15.47 1.65
CA ALA A 125 -8.54 -14.02 1.45
C ALA A 125 -9.21 -13.68 0.12
N MET A 126 -8.81 -14.34 -0.98
CA MET A 126 -9.44 -14.16 -2.28
C MET A 126 -10.86 -14.73 -2.34
N GLY A 127 -11.11 -15.86 -1.66
CA GLY A 127 -12.44 -16.45 -1.58
C GLY A 127 -13.48 -15.49 -0.99
N ILE A 128 -13.11 -14.72 0.04
CA ILE A 128 -13.97 -13.65 0.60
C ILE A 128 -14.34 -12.65 -0.49
N ILE A 129 -13.37 -12.22 -1.31
CA ILE A 129 -13.61 -11.25 -2.40
C ILE A 129 -14.57 -11.83 -3.44
N ASP A 130 -14.49 -13.13 -3.74
CA ASP A 130 -15.38 -13.77 -4.71
C ASP A 130 -16.83 -13.88 -4.22
N THR A 131 -17.06 -13.97 -2.90
CA THR A 131 -18.41 -13.98 -2.32
C THR A 131 -19.13 -12.64 -2.43
N LEU A 132 -18.42 -11.53 -2.67
CA LEU A 132 -19.03 -10.21 -2.77
C LEU A 132 -19.89 -10.10 -4.03
N THR A 133 -21.19 -9.89 -3.84
CA THR A 133 -22.18 -9.75 -4.92
C THR A 133 -22.31 -8.31 -5.43
N THR A 134 -21.86 -7.33 -4.64
CA THR A 134 -21.82 -5.92 -5.02
C THR A 134 -20.48 -5.57 -5.66
N ARG A 135 -20.38 -4.36 -6.20
CA ARG A 135 -19.13 -3.77 -6.68
C ARG A 135 -18.01 -3.98 -5.64
N ARG A 136 -16.93 -4.67 -6.04
CA ARG A 136 -15.84 -5.02 -5.12
C ARG A 136 -14.87 -3.86 -5.00
N ILE A 137 -14.50 -3.51 -3.77
CA ILE A 137 -13.45 -2.54 -3.48
C ILE A 137 -12.31 -3.33 -2.86
N ILE A 138 -11.19 -3.47 -3.56
CA ILE A 138 -10.12 -4.41 -3.20
C ILE A 138 -8.89 -3.61 -2.81
N LYS A 139 -8.34 -3.89 -1.63
CA LYS A 139 -7.07 -3.31 -1.17
C LYS A 139 -5.93 -4.22 -1.61
N SER A 140 -4.86 -3.66 -2.14
CA SER A 140 -3.59 -4.37 -2.31
C SER A 140 -2.39 -3.43 -2.17
N HIS A 141 -1.27 -3.98 -1.72
CA HIS A 141 0.04 -3.36 -1.63
C HIS A 141 1.03 -3.98 -2.63
N MET A 142 0.56 -4.82 -3.56
CA MET A 142 1.43 -5.47 -4.52
C MET A 142 1.99 -4.50 -5.57
N PRO A 143 3.26 -4.68 -5.98
CA PRO A 143 3.79 -4.04 -7.17
C PRO A 143 3.10 -4.58 -8.43
N ALA A 144 3.07 -3.77 -9.50
CA ALA A 144 2.33 -4.09 -10.72
C ALA A 144 2.62 -5.49 -11.31
N PRO A 145 3.89 -5.97 -11.36
CA PRO A 145 4.19 -7.29 -11.93
C PRO A 145 3.64 -8.48 -11.15
N LEU A 146 3.23 -8.29 -9.90
CA LEU A 146 2.71 -9.34 -9.00
C LEU A 146 1.18 -9.34 -8.90
N LEU A 147 0.49 -8.37 -9.51
CA LEU A 147 -0.97 -8.36 -9.58
C LEU A 147 -1.50 -9.41 -10.57
N PRO A 148 -2.79 -9.81 -10.44
CA PRO A 148 -3.42 -10.73 -11.38
C PRO A 148 -3.28 -10.28 -12.84
N LYS A 149 -2.92 -11.18 -13.76
CA LYS A 149 -2.75 -10.86 -15.20
C LYS A 149 -3.96 -10.11 -15.77
N ARG A 150 -5.15 -10.56 -15.39
CA ARG A 150 -6.42 -10.03 -15.91
C ARG A 150 -6.67 -8.58 -15.51
N ILE A 151 -6.02 -8.04 -14.49
CA ILE A 151 -6.19 -6.63 -14.12
C ILE A 151 -5.77 -5.71 -15.29
N TRP A 152 -4.76 -6.12 -16.06
CA TRP A 152 -4.21 -5.35 -17.16
C TRP A 152 -5.02 -5.47 -18.46
N THR A 153 -5.81 -6.53 -18.61
CA THR A 153 -6.67 -6.75 -19.79
C THR A 153 -8.12 -6.33 -19.56
N VAL A 154 -8.65 -6.57 -18.35
CA VAL A 154 -10.01 -6.17 -17.95
C VAL A 154 -10.08 -4.66 -17.67
N LYS A 155 -8.96 -4.06 -17.23
CA LYS A 155 -8.82 -2.63 -16.91
C LYS A 155 -9.90 -2.12 -15.95
N PRO A 156 -10.07 -2.73 -14.74
CA PRO A 156 -10.93 -2.17 -13.71
C PRO A 156 -10.40 -0.82 -13.24
N LYS A 157 -11.18 -0.09 -12.44
CA LYS A 157 -10.70 1.17 -11.87
C LYS A 157 -9.61 0.90 -10.84
N ILE A 158 -8.48 1.57 -10.96
CA ILE A 158 -7.35 1.51 -10.04
C ILE A 158 -7.15 2.91 -9.46
N ILE A 159 -7.06 3.00 -8.14
CA ILE A 159 -6.69 4.22 -7.42
C ILE A 159 -5.36 3.94 -6.75
N TYR A 160 -4.30 4.58 -7.22
CA TYR A 160 -2.96 4.43 -6.68
C TYR A 160 -2.62 5.63 -5.78
N ILE A 161 -2.23 5.35 -4.53
CA ILE A 161 -1.84 6.37 -3.54
C ILE A 161 -0.37 6.21 -3.14
N THR A 162 0.37 7.32 -3.26
CA THR A 162 1.77 7.41 -2.81
C THR A 162 1.98 8.51 -1.77
N ARG A 163 3.19 8.59 -1.22
CA ARG A 163 3.58 9.55 -0.19
C ARG A 163 5.08 9.78 -0.24
N ASN A 164 5.55 10.88 0.34
CA ASN A 164 6.96 11.13 0.62
C ASN A 164 7.65 9.89 1.25
N ILE A 165 8.79 9.49 0.69
CA ILE A 165 9.48 8.23 1.03
C ILE A 165 9.93 8.21 2.50
N LYS A 166 10.39 9.34 3.02
CA LYS A 166 10.91 9.43 4.40
C LYS A 166 9.78 9.30 5.42
N ASP A 167 8.63 9.93 5.17
CA ASP A 167 7.43 9.74 6.00
C ASP A 167 6.89 8.30 5.91
N VAL A 168 6.97 7.66 4.73
CA VAL A 168 6.64 6.24 4.58
C VAL A 168 7.56 5.38 5.43
N ALA A 169 8.87 5.56 5.36
CA ALA A 169 9.85 4.79 6.13
C ALA A 169 9.57 4.87 7.64
N VAL A 170 9.38 6.09 8.17
CA VAL A 170 9.02 6.28 9.60
C VAL A 170 7.70 5.60 9.93
N SER A 171 6.66 5.82 9.13
CA SER A 171 5.36 5.22 9.39
C SER A 171 5.37 3.70 9.28
N PHE A 172 6.24 3.14 8.43
CA PHE A 172 6.34 1.71 8.22
C PHE A 172 7.14 1.04 9.34
N PHE A 173 8.19 1.67 9.85
CA PHE A 173 8.89 1.21 11.05
C PHE A 173 7.93 0.97 12.23
N HIS A 174 7.12 1.98 12.59
CA HIS A 174 6.13 1.86 13.66
C HIS A 174 5.11 0.75 13.39
N PHE A 175 4.70 0.58 12.13
CA PHE A 175 3.80 -0.51 11.75
C PHE A 175 4.48 -1.87 11.87
N TYR A 176 5.74 -2.01 11.46
CA TYR A 176 6.50 -3.25 11.58
C TYR A 176 6.70 -3.68 13.03
N GLN A 177 7.03 -2.74 13.92
CA GLN A 177 7.21 -3.04 15.34
C GLN A 177 5.93 -3.59 15.97
N ASN A 178 4.78 -3.03 15.58
CA ASN A 178 3.52 -3.30 16.27
C ASN A 178 2.62 -4.34 15.57
N ILE A 179 2.83 -4.59 14.27
CA ILE A 179 2.01 -5.53 13.48
C ILE A 179 2.81 -6.74 13.00
N PHE A 180 4.12 -6.61 12.84
CA PHE A 180 5.01 -7.72 12.48
C PHE A 180 5.96 -8.14 13.61
N GLY A 181 5.85 -7.49 14.77
CA GLY A 181 6.69 -7.79 15.93
C GLY A 181 8.16 -7.48 15.76
N TYR A 182 8.52 -6.60 14.82
CA TYR A 182 9.91 -6.21 14.57
C TYR A 182 10.58 -5.67 15.84
N LYS A 183 11.71 -6.26 16.23
CA LYS A 183 12.46 -5.89 17.45
C LYS A 183 13.77 -5.14 17.19
N GLY A 184 14.14 -4.94 15.93
CA GLY A 184 15.35 -4.18 15.57
C GLY A 184 15.24 -2.68 15.88
N SER A 185 16.37 -1.99 15.82
CA SER A 185 16.41 -0.54 16.00
C SER A 185 15.82 0.20 14.80
N PHE A 186 15.58 1.49 14.95
CA PHE A 186 15.15 2.33 13.83
C PHE A 186 16.26 2.47 12.77
N ASP A 187 17.53 2.52 13.18
CA ASP A 187 18.69 2.53 12.27
C ASP A 187 18.75 1.25 11.44
N ASP A 188 18.60 0.08 12.07
CA ASP A 188 18.59 -1.21 11.37
C ASP A 188 17.44 -1.27 10.35
N PHE A 189 16.28 -0.70 10.71
CA PHE A 189 15.13 -0.64 9.80
C PHE A 189 15.40 0.27 8.61
N ILE A 190 16.04 1.43 8.82
CA ILE A 190 16.44 2.33 7.73
C ILE A 190 17.42 1.64 6.78
N ASP A 191 18.40 0.93 7.32
CA ASP A 191 19.38 0.18 6.53
C ASP A 191 18.69 -0.91 5.70
N ALA A 192 17.76 -1.66 6.30
CA ALA A 192 16.94 -2.65 5.59
C ALA A 192 16.05 -2.01 4.52
N PHE A 193 15.40 -0.88 4.82
CA PHE A 193 14.52 -0.17 3.89
C PHE A 193 15.29 0.35 2.67
N LEU A 194 16.42 1.02 2.90
CA LEU A 194 17.30 1.51 1.83
C LEU A 194 18.00 0.37 1.07
N GLY A 195 18.20 -0.79 1.72
CA GLY A 195 18.70 -2.02 1.12
C GLY A 195 17.64 -2.89 0.41
N ASP A 196 16.44 -2.34 0.20
CA ASP A 196 15.28 -3.01 -0.41
C ASP A 196 14.91 -4.34 0.25
N ALA A 197 15.00 -4.42 1.58
CA ALA A 197 14.74 -5.63 2.34
C ALA A 197 13.52 -5.52 3.27
N VAL A 198 12.57 -4.70 2.84
CA VAL A 198 11.27 -4.53 3.50
C VAL A 198 10.21 -4.98 2.51
N ILE A 199 9.14 -5.63 2.99
CA ILE A 199 8.10 -6.19 2.10
C ILE A 199 7.64 -5.15 1.05
N PHE A 200 7.61 -5.60 -0.20
CA PHE A 200 7.30 -4.88 -1.44
C PHE A 200 8.30 -3.82 -1.92
N THR A 201 9.44 -3.65 -1.26
CA THR A 201 10.53 -2.81 -1.79
C THR A 201 11.18 -3.46 -3.02
N PRO A 202 11.79 -2.67 -3.94
CA PRO A 202 12.11 -1.23 -3.87
C PRO A 202 10.89 -0.32 -4.02
N LEU A 203 10.78 0.68 -3.13
CA LEU A 203 9.64 1.59 -3.11
C LEU A 203 9.60 2.50 -4.34
N GLU A 204 10.74 2.98 -4.82
CA GLU A 204 10.81 3.82 -6.02
C GLU A 204 10.32 3.05 -7.25
N SER A 205 10.78 1.82 -7.44
CA SER A 205 10.31 0.94 -8.53
C SER A 205 8.82 0.65 -8.42
N HIS A 206 8.34 0.41 -7.19
CA HIS A 206 6.91 0.23 -6.95
C HIS A 206 6.11 1.43 -7.43
N ILE A 207 6.54 2.67 -7.14
CA ILE A 207 5.81 3.88 -7.54
C ILE A 207 5.98 4.19 -9.04
N ASN A 208 7.18 4.02 -9.58
CA ASN A 208 7.50 4.31 -10.98
C ASN A 208 6.58 3.55 -11.94
N ASP A 209 6.33 2.26 -11.67
CA ASP A 209 5.49 1.43 -12.54
C ASP A 209 4.07 2.00 -12.64
N TYR A 210 3.45 2.35 -11.51
CA TYR A 210 2.12 2.96 -11.51
C TYR A 210 2.11 4.39 -12.07
N TRP A 211 3.17 5.16 -11.83
CA TRP A 211 3.31 6.51 -12.38
C TRP A 211 3.38 6.51 -13.91
N ASN A 212 4.09 5.55 -14.49
CA ASN A 212 4.19 5.40 -15.95
C ASN A 212 2.81 5.10 -16.57
N MET A 213 1.89 4.51 -15.81
CA MET A 213 0.54 4.18 -16.25
C MET A 213 -0.51 5.22 -15.83
N ARG A 214 -0.13 6.29 -15.13
CA ARG A 214 -1.08 7.24 -14.49
C ARG A 214 -2.04 7.95 -15.44
N ASN A 215 -1.72 7.99 -16.73
CA ASN A 215 -2.53 8.64 -17.76
C ASN A 215 -3.56 7.68 -18.40
N GLU A 216 -3.55 6.40 -18.02
CA GLU A 216 -4.58 5.44 -18.42
C GLU A 216 -5.93 5.84 -17.82
N SER A 217 -7.01 5.74 -18.60
CA SER A 217 -8.35 6.21 -18.19
C SER A 217 -8.92 5.47 -16.97
N ASN A 218 -8.42 4.26 -16.69
CA ASN A 218 -8.84 3.45 -15.56
C ASN A 218 -7.89 3.57 -14.35
N ILE A 219 -6.93 4.50 -14.35
CA ILE A 219 -5.99 4.72 -13.25
C ILE A 219 -6.12 6.16 -12.73
N LEU A 220 -6.35 6.29 -11.43
CA LEU A 220 -6.29 7.56 -10.71
C LEU A 220 -5.06 7.53 -9.80
N PHE A 221 -4.05 8.31 -10.14
CA PHE A 221 -2.90 8.55 -9.28
C PHE A 221 -3.17 9.73 -8.35
N SER A 222 -2.83 9.57 -7.07
CA SER A 222 -2.89 10.63 -6.07
C SER A 222 -1.77 10.49 -5.04
N THR A 223 -1.52 11.56 -4.28
CA THR A 223 -0.57 11.56 -3.17
C THR A 223 -1.24 11.86 -1.83
N TYR A 224 -0.67 11.34 -0.75
CA TYR A 224 -1.11 11.65 0.61
C TYR A 224 -1.06 13.16 0.86
N GLU A 225 -0.06 13.83 0.31
CA GLU A 225 0.14 15.26 0.45
C GLU A 225 -0.93 16.08 -0.30
N GLU A 226 -1.38 15.63 -1.48
CA GLU A 226 -2.56 16.21 -2.15
C GLU A 226 -3.79 16.09 -1.25
N MET A 227 -4.07 14.90 -0.70
CA MET A 227 -5.21 14.69 0.21
C MET A 227 -5.14 15.58 1.46
N LYS A 228 -3.94 15.84 1.98
CA LYS A 228 -3.73 16.72 3.13
C LYS A 228 -3.87 18.20 2.80
N LYS A 229 -3.52 18.61 1.57
CA LYS A 229 -3.53 19.99 1.11
C LYS A 229 -4.91 20.44 0.65
N ASP A 230 -5.60 19.60 -0.12
CA ASP A 230 -6.92 19.85 -0.68
C ASP A 230 -7.73 18.55 -0.72
N LEU A 231 -8.28 18.17 0.44
CA LEU A 231 -9.07 16.95 0.56
C LEU A 231 -10.34 17.02 -0.30
N GLN A 232 -11.02 18.16 -0.30
CA GLN A 232 -12.23 18.35 -1.10
C GLN A 232 -11.97 18.13 -2.59
N GLY A 233 -10.91 18.73 -3.14
CA GLY A 233 -10.54 18.54 -4.55
C GLY A 233 -10.22 17.08 -4.88
N VAL A 234 -9.54 16.35 -3.98
CA VAL A 234 -9.27 14.91 -4.16
C VAL A 234 -10.55 14.08 -4.10
N ILE A 235 -11.49 14.40 -3.20
CA ILE A 235 -12.81 13.73 -3.13
C ILE A 235 -13.57 13.95 -4.44
N GLU A 236 -13.62 15.18 -4.95
CA GLU A 236 -14.29 15.52 -6.22
C GLU A 236 -13.68 14.77 -7.41
N LYS A 237 -12.34 14.78 -7.51
CA LYS A 237 -11.58 14.03 -8.52
C LYS A 237 -11.89 12.53 -8.45
N THR A 238 -11.93 11.97 -7.24
CA THR A 238 -12.19 10.54 -7.00
C THR A 238 -13.65 10.18 -7.32
N ALA A 239 -14.62 11.00 -6.92
CA ALA A 239 -16.03 10.77 -7.22
C ALA A 239 -16.28 10.79 -8.73
N LYS A 240 -15.72 11.78 -9.44
CA LYS A 240 -15.77 11.85 -10.90
C LYS A 240 -15.14 10.62 -11.55
N PHE A 241 -13.94 10.24 -11.12
CA PHE A 241 -13.25 9.04 -11.61
C PHE A 241 -14.08 7.76 -11.37
N LEU A 242 -14.80 7.67 -10.26
CA LEU A 242 -15.68 6.55 -9.91
C LEU A 242 -17.06 6.62 -10.57
N GLU A 243 -17.32 7.64 -11.40
CA GLU A 243 -18.60 7.92 -12.06
C GLU A 243 -19.76 8.11 -11.07
N LYS A 244 -19.47 8.86 -10.00
CA LYS A 244 -20.44 9.29 -8.99
C LYS A 244 -20.57 10.80 -9.00
N SER A 245 -21.75 11.28 -8.65
CA SER A 245 -22.05 12.71 -8.54
C SER A 245 -22.75 12.98 -7.23
N TYR A 246 -22.30 14.04 -6.55
CA TYR A 246 -22.79 14.47 -5.24
C TYR A 246 -22.94 15.98 -5.24
N THR A 247 -23.80 16.50 -4.37
CA THR A 247 -23.89 17.94 -4.12
C THR A 247 -22.67 18.43 -3.35
N LYS A 248 -22.43 19.75 -3.37
CA LYS A 248 -21.33 20.36 -2.60
C LYS A 248 -21.46 20.06 -1.10
N GLU A 249 -22.68 20.04 -0.59
CA GLU A 249 -22.99 19.75 0.82
C GLU A 249 -22.62 18.30 1.15
N GLN A 250 -23.00 17.35 0.30
CA GLN A 250 -22.66 15.94 0.45
C GLN A 250 -21.14 15.70 0.44
N LEU A 251 -20.43 16.36 -0.46
CA LEU A 251 -18.97 16.29 -0.54
C LEU A 251 -18.30 16.88 0.71
N LYS A 252 -18.83 18.00 1.23
CA LYS A 252 -18.35 18.61 2.48
C LYS A 252 -18.62 17.71 3.70
N THR A 253 -19.75 17.01 3.73
CA THR A 253 -20.02 16.00 4.79
C THR A 253 -19.03 14.85 4.71
N LEU A 254 -18.71 14.37 3.50
CA LEU A 254 -17.70 13.34 3.32
C LEU A 254 -16.30 13.83 3.73
N GLU A 255 -15.95 15.08 3.41
CA GLU A 255 -14.69 15.70 3.82
C GLU A 255 -14.54 15.74 5.35
N ASP A 256 -15.58 16.17 6.09
CA ASP A 256 -15.58 16.16 7.56
C ASP A 256 -15.40 14.74 8.11
N HIS A 257 -16.16 13.78 7.58
CA HIS A 257 -16.07 12.36 7.96
C HIS A 257 -14.67 11.77 7.75
N LEU A 258 -13.99 12.21 6.68
CA LEU A 258 -12.64 11.79 6.33
C LEU A 258 -11.54 12.60 7.04
N SER A 259 -11.89 13.57 7.89
CA SER A 259 -10.90 14.29 8.68
C SER A 259 -10.14 13.35 9.62
N PHE A 260 -8.88 13.66 9.91
CA PHE A 260 -8.02 12.79 10.71
C PHE A 260 -8.61 12.47 12.09
N SER A 261 -9.21 13.46 12.77
CA SER A 261 -9.83 13.26 14.08
C SER A 261 -11.02 12.29 13.98
N LYS A 262 -11.93 12.51 13.03
CA LYS A 262 -13.10 11.63 12.83
C LYS A 262 -12.70 10.21 12.47
N MET A 263 -11.70 10.05 11.60
CA MET A 263 -11.18 8.73 11.25
C MET A 263 -10.49 8.06 12.44
N ALA A 264 -9.69 8.80 13.22
CA ALA A 264 -8.99 8.25 14.38
C ALA A 264 -9.95 7.78 15.48
N ASP A 265 -11.09 8.47 15.63
CA ASP A 265 -12.13 8.13 16.60
C ASP A 265 -13.13 7.08 16.08
N ASN A 266 -13.06 6.71 14.80
CA ASN A 266 -13.97 5.73 14.19
C ASN A 266 -13.41 4.30 14.27
N ALA A 267 -14.02 3.49 15.16
CA ALA A 267 -13.63 2.10 15.41
C ALA A 267 -13.57 1.24 14.13
N SER A 268 -14.48 1.47 13.17
CA SER A 268 -14.55 0.69 11.92
C SER A 268 -13.37 0.91 10.97
N VAL A 269 -12.49 1.89 11.22
CA VAL A 269 -11.34 2.23 10.36
C VAL A 269 -10.02 2.43 11.11
N ASN A 270 -10.06 2.72 12.41
CA ASN A 270 -8.87 3.03 13.20
C ASN A 270 -8.10 1.79 13.66
N PHE A 271 -8.60 0.58 13.35
CA PHE A 271 -7.99 -0.71 13.65
C PHE A 271 -7.85 -1.04 15.15
N THR A 272 -8.44 -0.29 16.09
CA THR A 272 -8.22 -0.52 17.53
C THR A 272 -8.62 -1.93 17.98
N GLU A 273 -9.82 -2.40 17.60
CA GLU A 273 -10.28 -3.76 17.95
C GLU A 273 -9.44 -4.86 17.28
N HIS A 274 -8.87 -4.55 16.12
CA HIS A 274 -7.98 -5.45 15.41
C HIS A 274 -6.63 -5.56 16.10
N LEU A 275 -6.06 -4.48 16.62
CA LEU A 275 -4.75 -4.52 17.29
C LEU A 275 -4.74 -5.53 18.44
N ASP A 276 -5.81 -5.57 19.24
CA ASP A 276 -5.94 -6.54 20.34
C ASP A 276 -6.02 -7.99 19.83
N ARG A 277 -6.82 -8.24 18.79
CA ARG A 277 -6.95 -9.56 18.15
C ARG A 277 -5.66 -10.00 17.47
N PHE A 278 -5.04 -9.11 16.70
CA PHE A 278 -3.78 -9.37 15.99
C PHE A 278 -2.66 -9.62 16.98
N GLY A 279 -2.49 -8.80 18.02
CA GLY A 279 -1.49 -9.00 19.07
C GLY A 279 -1.60 -10.38 19.72
N THR A 280 -2.84 -10.84 19.95
CA THR A 280 -3.12 -12.20 20.44
C THR A 280 -2.70 -13.28 19.43
N ILE A 281 -3.08 -13.12 18.15
CA ILE A 281 -2.83 -14.11 17.08
C ILE A 281 -1.34 -14.24 16.75
N ILE A 282 -0.63 -13.12 16.69
CA ILE A 282 0.79 -13.06 16.29
C ILE A 282 1.74 -13.10 17.49
N ASN A 283 1.20 -13.21 18.71
CA ASN A 283 1.94 -13.15 19.97
C ASN A 283 2.89 -11.94 20.04
N CYS A 284 2.42 -10.78 19.58
CA CYS A 284 3.16 -9.53 19.62
C CYS A 284 2.44 -8.55 20.54
N GLU A 285 3.11 -8.18 21.64
CA GLU A 285 2.69 -7.02 22.43
C GLU A 285 2.96 -5.74 21.65
N THR A 286 1.91 -4.95 21.40
CA THR A 286 2.02 -3.60 20.85
C THR A 286 2.65 -2.68 21.89
N THR A 287 3.39 -1.66 21.45
CA THR A 287 3.88 -0.62 22.37
C THR A 287 2.71 0.13 22.99
N LYS A 288 2.85 0.52 24.26
CA LYS A 288 1.77 1.04 25.12
C LYS A 288 0.96 2.21 24.52
N ASP A 289 1.59 3.00 23.64
CA ASP A 289 1.00 4.19 23.03
C ASP A 289 0.80 4.05 21.50
N PHE A 290 0.93 2.84 20.94
CA PHE A 290 0.75 2.64 19.51
C PHE A 290 -0.69 2.88 19.10
N LYS A 291 -0.85 3.74 18.09
CA LYS A 291 -2.11 3.94 17.37
C LYS A 291 -1.88 3.69 15.89
N PHE A 292 -2.72 2.88 15.28
CA PHE A 292 -2.66 2.63 13.84
C PHE A 292 -2.80 3.94 13.04
N MET A 293 -3.71 4.82 13.47
CA MET A 293 -3.79 6.21 13.04
C MET A 293 -2.90 7.09 13.94
N ARG A 294 -1.64 7.25 13.53
CA ARG A 294 -0.58 7.81 14.40
C ARG A 294 -0.56 9.34 14.49
N LYS A 295 -0.04 10.02 13.46
CA LYS A 295 0.14 11.49 13.44
C LYS A 295 -0.66 12.22 12.36
N GLY A 296 -0.88 11.61 11.19
CA GLY A 296 -1.65 12.23 10.11
C GLY A 296 -1.04 13.51 9.51
N LYS A 297 0.29 13.66 9.56
CA LYS A 297 1.04 14.86 9.16
C LYS A 297 2.01 14.59 8.00
N ILE A 298 2.29 15.62 7.21
CA ILE A 298 3.37 15.64 6.22
C ILE A 298 4.64 16.14 6.92
N GLY A 299 5.80 15.58 6.56
CA GLY A 299 7.11 16.04 7.03
C GLY A 299 7.44 15.60 8.45
N SER A 300 6.64 14.72 9.05
CA SER A 300 6.82 14.23 10.42
C SER A 300 8.11 13.42 10.60
N PHE A 301 8.70 12.94 9.50
CA PHE A 301 10.01 12.29 9.53
C PHE A 301 11.10 13.16 10.17
N ARG A 302 11.01 14.49 10.09
CA ARG A 302 11.98 15.42 10.70
C ARG A 302 11.99 15.38 12.22
N GLU A 303 10.93 14.86 12.84
CA GLU A 303 10.83 14.72 14.30
C GLU A 303 11.51 13.43 14.81
N GLU A 304 11.78 12.48 13.92
CA GLU A 304 12.19 11.10 14.29
C GLU A 304 13.49 10.66 13.60
N MET A 305 13.83 11.26 12.45
CA MET A 305 15.08 10.99 11.75
C MET A 305 16.16 12.01 12.08
N THR A 306 17.40 11.55 12.22
CA THR A 306 18.58 12.41 12.34
C THR A 306 18.89 13.12 11.01
N PRO A 307 19.61 14.25 11.03
CA PRO A 307 20.06 14.90 9.79
C PRO A 307 20.86 13.96 8.88
N GLU A 308 21.67 13.06 9.44
CA GLU A 308 22.46 12.08 8.71
C GLU A 308 21.58 11.04 8.03
N GLN A 309 20.56 10.52 8.71
CA GLN A 309 19.58 9.61 8.13
C GLN A 309 18.81 10.28 6.97
N ILE A 310 18.34 11.52 7.18
CA ILE A 310 17.64 12.29 6.13
C ILE A 310 18.55 12.46 4.91
N LYS A 311 19.82 12.83 5.12
CA LYS A 311 20.80 12.98 4.04
C LYS A 311 21.01 11.67 3.27
N ARG A 312 21.14 10.54 3.98
CA ARG A 312 21.27 9.20 3.36
C ARG A 312 20.06 8.87 2.47
N PHE A 313 18.85 9.14 2.94
CA PHE A 313 17.64 8.98 2.12
C PHE A 313 17.68 9.88 0.89
N ASP A 314 17.98 11.17 1.05
CA ASP A 314 17.99 12.13 -0.04
C ASP A 314 19.01 11.75 -1.14
N GLU A 315 20.21 11.32 -0.75
CA GLU A 315 21.25 10.85 -1.69
C GLU A 315 20.81 9.57 -2.41
N GLN A 316 20.26 8.60 -1.69
CA GLN A 316 19.83 7.33 -2.26
C GLN A 316 18.63 7.50 -3.21
N ILE A 317 17.66 8.33 -2.84
CA ILE A 317 16.48 8.64 -3.67
C ILE A 317 16.92 9.32 -4.98
N LYS A 318 17.79 10.34 -4.91
CA LYS A 318 18.30 11.03 -6.10
C LYS A 318 19.07 10.09 -7.02
N LYS A 319 19.98 9.30 -6.45
CA LYS A 319 20.76 8.30 -7.21
C LYS A 319 19.84 7.32 -7.94
N ARG A 320 18.87 6.72 -7.24
CA ARG A 320 17.92 5.76 -7.84
C ARG A 320 17.00 6.41 -8.88
N HIS A 321 16.61 7.65 -8.65
CA HIS A 321 15.81 8.42 -9.60
C HIS A 321 16.58 8.63 -10.91
N GLU A 322 17.85 9.03 -10.83
CA GLU A 322 18.76 9.16 -11.99
C GLU A 322 18.98 7.83 -12.71
N GLU A 323 19.27 6.76 -11.96
CA GLU A 323 19.49 5.41 -12.51
C GLU A 323 18.26 4.85 -13.24
N SER A 324 17.07 5.07 -12.70
CA SER A 324 15.81 4.61 -13.28
C SER A 324 15.29 5.50 -14.42
N LYS A 325 15.88 6.69 -14.62
CA LYS A 325 15.41 7.70 -15.59
C LYS A 325 13.92 8.00 -15.43
N ALA A 326 13.45 8.03 -14.19
CA ALA A 326 12.06 8.29 -13.87
C ALA A 326 11.68 9.75 -14.19
N ASP A 327 10.39 10.01 -14.27
CA ASP A 327 9.84 11.33 -14.52
C ASP A 327 10.25 12.33 -13.41
N PRO A 328 10.88 13.48 -13.71
CA PRO A 328 11.35 14.44 -12.71
C PRO A 328 10.29 14.88 -11.69
N GLU A 329 9.00 14.84 -12.05
CA GLU A 329 7.91 15.17 -11.12
C GLU A 329 7.87 14.20 -9.92
N LEU A 330 8.18 12.92 -10.12
CA LEU A 330 8.27 11.93 -9.05
C LEU A 330 9.34 12.27 -8.03
N LEU A 331 10.46 12.86 -8.47
CA LEU A 331 11.50 13.28 -7.53
C LEU A 331 10.95 14.31 -6.54
N ASN A 332 10.08 15.22 -6.99
CA ASN A 332 9.46 16.20 -6.11
C ASN A 332 8.54 15.54 -5.07
N ILE A 333 7.76 14.53 -5.50
CA ILE A 333 6.92 13.73 -4.60
C ILE A 333 7.78 12.99 -3.58
N PHE A 334 8.85 12.32 -4.02
CA PHE A 334 9.74 11.53 -3.16
C PHE A 334 10.49 12.40 -2.15
N MET A 335 10.91 13.60 -2.58
CA MET A 335 11.64 14.55 -1.75
C MET A 335 10.72 15.40 -0.87
N GLY A 336 9.44 15.52 -1.24
CA GLY A 336 8.45 16.34 -0.53
C GLY A 336 8.61 17.84 -0.82
N THR A 337 9.01 18.20 -2.03
CA THR A 337 9.28 19.59 -2.44
C THR A 337 8.09 20.28 -3.11
N THR A 338 7.00 19.56 -3.39
CA THR A 338 5.87 20.04 -4.20
C THR A 338 4.63 20.51 -3.43
N TYR A 339 4.68 20.66 -2.10
CA TYR A 339 3.46 20.79 -1.28
C TYR A 339 3.35 22.09 -0.49
#